data_AF-A0A2U1QJK6-F1
#
_entry.id   AF-A0A2U1QJK6-F1
#
_cell.length_a   1.000
_cell.length_b   1.000
_cell.length_c   1.000
_cell.angle_alpha   90.00
_cell.angle_beta   90.00
_cell.angle_gamma   90.00
#
_symmetry.space_group_name_H-M   'P 1'
#
loop_
_entity.id
_entity.type
_entity.pdbx_description
1 polymer ?
#
loop_
_entity_poly.entity_id
_entity_poly.type
_entity_poly.pdbx_seq_one_letter_code
_entity_poly.pdbx_strand_id
1 'polypeptide(L)' 'MDVMSCFCGNHAIVRTSWTDTNPGRRFWSCPQIGTNCGFFLWLDPPMCVRSRSIDPWIAKIKKCTSTVFELNGDCKP' A
#
# COMPACT_ATOMS: atom_id res chain seq x y z
N MET A 1 9.63 14.51 -10.75
CA MET A 1 9.28 13.41 -9.84
C MET A 1 9.64 13.88 -8.46
N ASP A 2 8.67 14.09 -7.57
CA ASP A 2 8.98 14.47 -6.19
C ASP A 2 9.74 13.35 -5.50
N VAL A 3 10.95 13.66 -5.04
CA VAL A 3 11.75 12.76 -4.22
C VAL A 3 11.24 12.87 -2.79
N MET A 4 10.56 11.83 -2.32
CA MET A 4 10.12 11.77 -0.92
C MET A 4 11.33 11.51 -0.02
N SER A 5 11.50 12.32 1.02
CA SER A 5 12.56 12.15 2.01
C SER A 5 12.00 11.59 3.32
N CYS A 6 12.72 10.66 3.93
CA CYS A 6 12.38 10.18 5.27
C CYS A 6 12.83 11.17 6.36
N PHE A 7 12.46 10.92 7.61
CA PHE A 7 12.85 11.79 8.74
C PHE A 7 14.36 11.78 9.05
N CYS A 8 15.14 10.88 8.44
CA CYS A 8 16.61 10.92 8.51
C CYS A 8 17.24 11.80 7.42
N GLY A 9 16.45 12.40 6.52
CA GLY A 9 16.94 13.17 5.38
C GLY A 9 17.35 12.32 4.17
N ASN A 10 17.22 11.00 4.23
CA ASN A 10 17.51 10.10 3.11
C ASN A 10 16.34 10.02 2.14
N HIS A 11 16.63 9.73 0.87
CA HIS A 11 15.60 9.42 -0.11
C HIS A 11 14.82 8.16 0.31
N ALA A 12 13.51 8.31 0.46
CA ALA A 12 12.62 7.20 0.78
C ALA A 12 12.57 6.21 -0.39
N ILE A 13 12.31 4.95 -0.06
CA ILE A 13 12.17 3.88 -1.04
C ILE A 13 10.78 3.26 -0.99
N VAL A 14 10.32 2.75 -2.12
CA VAL A 14 9.05 2.02 -2.22
C VAL A 14 9.25 0.59 -1.73
N ARG A 15 8.35 0.13 -0.86
CA ARG A 15 8.21 -1.27 -0.43
C ARG A 15 6.78 -1.73 -0.66
N THR A 16 6.59 -3.04 -0.69
CA THR A 16 5.28 -3.70 -0.82
C THR A 16 4.91 -4.34 0.50
N SER A 17 3.68 -4.09 0.98
CA SER A 17 3.14 -4.79 2.15
C SER A 17 2.72 -6.20 1.77
N TRP A 18 3.12 -7.16 2.59
CA TRP A 18 2.75 -8.58 2.46
C TRP A 18 1.90 -9.03 3.65
N THR A 19 1.33 -8.08 4.39
CA THR A 19 0.40 -8.38 5.47
C THR A 19 -0.94 -8.82 4.91
N ASP A 20 -1.65 -9.70 5.61
CA ASP A 20 -2.98 -10.17 5.20
C ASP A 20 -4.01 -9.04 5.02
N THR A 21 -3.83 -7.93 5.75
CA THR A 21 -4.73 -6.77 5.69
C THR A 21 -4.46 -5.87 4.47
N ASN A 22 -3.22 -5.81 3.99
CA ASN A 22 -2.82 -4.93 2.88
C ASN A 22 -1.91 -5.65 1.86
N PRO A 23 -2.26 -6.85 1.37
CA PRO A 23 -1.37 -7.61 0.50
C PRO A 23 -1.17 -6.86 -0.82
N GLY A 24 0.09 -6.72 -1.23
CA GLY A 24 0.47 -6.06 -2.48
C GLY A 24 0.42 -4.54 -2.48
N ARG A 25 -0.03 -3.88 -1.40
CA ARG A 25 -0.13 -2.41 -1.33
C ARG A 25 1.24 -1.77 -1.11
N ARG A 26 1.61 -0.76 -1.92
CA ARG A 26 2.92 -0.12 -1.84
C ARG A 26 2.94 1.10 -0.91
N PHE A 27 4.09 1.32 -0.28
CA PHE A 27 4.34 2.45 0.63
C PHE A 27 5.80 2.94 0.52
N TRP A 28 6.01 4.21 0.83
CA TRP A 28 7.33 4.80 1.04
C TRP A 28 7.82 4.54 2.46
N SER A 29 9.10 4.24 2.60
CA SER A 29 9.75 4.00 3.89
C SER A 29 11.20 4.47 3.91
N CYS A 30 11.76 4.62 5.11
CA CYS A 30 13.19 4.83 5.28
C CYS A 30 13.97 3.64 4.64
N PRO A 31 15.04 3.91 3.86
CA PRO A 31 15.87 2.85 3.31
C PRO A 31 16.58 2.04 4.42
N GLN A 32 16.90 2.68 5.54
CA GLN A 32 17.66 2.07 6.63
C GLN A 32 16.75 1.29 7.58
N ILE A 33 16.87 -0.04 7.53
CA ILE A 33 16.17 -0.99 8.40
C ILE A 33 16.80 -0.96 9.80
N GLY A 34 15.97 -1.14 10.84
CA GLY A 34 16.43 -1.20 12.23
C GLY A 34 16.68 0.16 12.88
N THR A 35 16.29 1.26 12.23
CA THR A 35 16.33 2.61 12.81
C THR A 35 14.99 2.97 13.44
N ASN A 36 15.02 3.88 14.43
CA ASN A 36 13.81 4.50 14.99
C ASN A 36 13.25 5.64 14.10
N CYS A 37 13.54 5.63 12.79
CA CYS A 37 13.06 6.66 11.87
C CYS A 37 11.53 6.72 11.85
N GLY A 38 10.84 5.59 11.76
CA GLY A 38 9.38 5.54 11.75
C GLY A 38 8.69 6.15 10.53
N PHE A 39 9.44 6.66 9.53
CA PHE A 39 8.85 7.22 8.32
C PHE A 39 8.09 6.16 7.51
N PHE A 40 6.82 6.42 7.26
CA PHE A 40 5.90 5.55 6.55
C PHE A 40 4.82 6.38 5.83
N LEU A 41 4.60 6.15 4.55
CA LEU A 41 3.54 6.80 3.78
C LEU A 41 2.99 5.86 2.70
N TRP A 42 1.67 5.66 2.64
CA TRP A 42 1.06 4.85 1.59
C TRP A 42 1.21 5.50 0.21
N LEU A 43 1.69 4.74 -0.78
CA LEU A 43 1.76 5.17 -2.19
C LEU A 43 0.43 4.84 -2.89
N ASP A 44 -0.05 3.62 -2.71
CA ASP A 44 -1.31 3.18 -3.30
C ASP A 44 -2.49 3.56 -2.37
N PRO A 45 -3.66 3.88 -2.93
CA PRO A 45 -4.87 4.15 -2.15
C PRO A 45 -5.30 2.93 -1.31
N PRO A 46 -6.17 3.13 -0.30
CA PRO A 46 -6.68 2.03 0.53
C PRO A 46 -7.28 0.91 -0.31
N MET A 47 -7.03 -0.35 0.05
CA MET A 47 -7.71 -1.46 -0.61
C MET A 47 -9.16 -1.55 -0.15
N CYS A 48 -10.09 -1.83 -1.07
CA CYS A 48 -11.48 -2.06 -0.70
C CYS A 48 -11.60 -3.25 0.26
N VAL A 49 -12.53 -3.18 1.21
CA VAL A 49 -12.78 -4.28 2.16
C VAL A 49 -13.07 -5.59 1.44
N ARG A 50 -13.80 -5.52 0.33
CA ARG A 50 -14.17 -6.68 -0.50
C ARG A 50 -12.97 -7.37 -1.15
N SER A 51 -11.85 -6.67 -1.36
CA SER A 51 -10.62 -7.26 -1.90
C SER A 51 -9.69 -7.83 -0.82
N ARG A 52 -9.99 -7.64 0.47
CA ARG A 52 -9.19 -8.18 1.59
C ARG A 52 -9.52 -9.64 1.91
N SER A 53 -10.71 -10.11 1.56
CA SER A 53 -11.25 -11.43 1.92
C SER A 53 -11.21 -12.45 0.79
N ILE A 54 -10.27 -12.32 -0.15
CA ILE A 54 -10.06 -13.37 -1.15
C ILE A 54 -9.29 -14.50 -0.47
N ASP A 55 -9.97 -15.62 -0.22
CA ASP A 55 -9.37 -16.88 0.22
C ASP A 55 -8.11 -17.18 -0.60
N PRO A 56 -7.03 -17.74 0.02
CA PRO A 56 -5.74 -17.98 -0.65
C PRO A 56 -5.86 -18.75 -1.98
N TRP A 57 -6.93 -19.53 -2.15
CA TRP A 57 -7.21 -20.32 -3.35
C TRP A 57 -7.79 -19.50 -4.52
N ILE A 58 -8.54 -18.42 -4.28
CA ILE A 58 -9.23 -17.65 -5.34
C ILE A 58 -8.32 -16.57 -5.97
N ALA A 59 -7.16 -16.30 -5.36
CA ALA A 59 -6.23 -15.24 -5.77
C ALA A 59 -5.66 -15.36 -7.20
N LYS A 60 -5.82 -16.51 -7.89
CA LYS A 60 -5.25 -16.71 -9.23
C LYS A 60 -6.09 -16.12 -10.38
N ILE A 61 -7.34 -15.68 -10.13
CA ILE A 61 -8.28 -15.36 -11.24
C ILE A 61 -8.83 -13.92 -11.28
N LYS A 62 -8.70 -13.07 -10.25
CA LYS A 62 -9.33 -11.74 -10.32
C LYS A 62 -8.35 -10.59 -10.18
N LYS A 63 -7.93 -10.07 -11.34
CA LYS A 63 -7.43 -8.70 -11.46
C LYS A 63 -8.60 -7.76 -11.13
N CYS A 64 -8.71 -7.29 -9.88
CA CYS A 64 -9.60 -6.18 -9.54
C CYS A 64 -8.99 -4.89 -10.08
N THR A 65 -9.25 -4.56 -11.35
CA THR A 65 -8.87 -3.29 -11.99
C THR A 65 -9.90 -2.19 -11.78
N SER A 66 -10.64 -2.17 -10.67
CA SER A 66 -11.61 -1.10 -10.43
C SER A 66 -10.90 0.14 -9.87
N THR A 67 -10.24 0.87 -10.75
CA THR A 67 -9.80 2.25 -10.55
C THR A 67 -11.02 3.17 -10.49
N VAL A 68 -11.75 3.20 -9.38
CA VAL A 68 -12.64 4.33 -9.06
C VAL A 68 -12.60 4.56 -7.55
N PHE A 69 -11.62 5.33 -7.10
CA PHE A 69 -11.63 5.94 -5.78
C PHE A 69 -12.27 7.33 -5.92
N GLU A 70 -13.59 7.42 -5.84
CA GLU A 70 -14.20 8.70 -5.50
C GLU A 70 -13.93 8.99 -4.02
N LEU A 71 -13.70 10.28 -3.73
CA LEU A 71 -13.08 10.85 -2.53
C LEU A 71 -13.85 10.65 -1.21
N ASN A 72 -14.59 9.55 -1.04
CA ASN A 72 -15.36 9.27 0.17
C ASN A 72 -15.34 7.80 0.59
N GLY A 73 -14.22 7.09 0.39
CA GLY A 73 -13.91 5.85 1.12
C GLY A 73 -14.82 4.63 0.89
N ASP A 74 -15.94 4.78 0.19
CA ASP A 74 -16.95 3.74 0.03
C ASP A 74 -16.91 3.16 -1.37
N CYS A 75 -16.47 1.91 -1.47
CA CYS A 75 -16.61 1.11 -2.68
C CYS A 75 -18.07 0.65 -2.78
N LYS A 76 -18.87 1.28 -3.65
CA LYS A 76 -20.23 0.80 -3.96
C LYS A 76 -20.18 -0.45 -4.88
N PRO A 77 -21.20 -1.33 -4.81
CA PRO A 77 -21.31 -2.53 -5.64
C PRO A 77 -21.40 -2.22 -7.13
#